data_AF-A0A9P5U5I3-F1
#
_entry.id   AF-A0A9P5U5I3-F1
#
_cell.length_a   1.000
_cell.length_b   1.000
_cell.length_c   1.000
_cell.angle_alpha   90.00
_cell.angle_beta   90.00
_cell.angle_gamma   90.00
#
_symmetry.space_group_name_H-M   'P 1'
#
loop_
_entity.id
_entity.type
_entity.pdbx_description
1 polymer ?
#
loop_
_entity_poly.entity_id
_entity_poly.type
_entity_poly.pdbx_seq_one_letter_code
_entity_poly.pdbx_strand_id
1 'polypeptide(L)'
;MNSDERSILYEIGNAQFLNVSQLLSTACLYGSFLLATSISIYYLSSSNKPQVWTICILIGFMAFTLYLTSSIEVNLKLIFHSCMNSTGQGLIAQAELADKSVKIWNEVHGLPLTIMLVLSDSIVTWRACIMWKAENRVRGALIVLMTGNFVIQVVDIVWDSLDLANSLSLSLDILSLGISLVTNALTTFFIGLKAWSGWFH
;
A
#
# COMPACT_ATOMS: atom_id res chain seq x y z
N MET A 1 -7.49 19.44 36.26
CA MET A 1 -6.92 18.50 35.28
C MET A 1 -6.21 17.40 36.02
N ASN A 2 -6.83 16.23 36.04
CA ASN A 2 -6.40 15.07 36.82
C ASN A 2 -5.20 14.38 36.14
N SER A 3 -4.53 13.44 36.83
CA SER A 3 -3.42 12.66 36.25
C SER A 3 -3.85 11.94 34.98
N ASP A 4 -5.06 11.42 34.96
CA ASP A 4 -5.56 10.56 33.89
C ASP A 4 -5.84 11.40 32.63
N GLU A 5 -6.43 12.59 32.80
CA GLU A 5 -6.64 13.54 31.70
C GLU A 5 -5.32 14.00 31.08
N ARG A 6 -4.26 14.18 31.88
CA ARG A 6 -2.92 14.49 31.37
C ARG A 6 -2.35 13.34 30.53
N SER A 7 -2.54 12.10 30.97
CA SER A 7 -2.08 10.93 30.23
C SER A 7 -2.75 10.83 28.87
N ILE A 8 -4.09 10.98 28.84
CA ILE A 8 -4.86 10.91 27.59
C ILE A 8 -4.46 12.05 26.64
N LEU A 9 -4.30 13.27 27.15
CA LEU A 9 -3.84 14.41 26.34
C LEU A 9 -2.45 14.18 25.76
N TYR A 10 -1.54 13.59 26.54
CA TYR A 10 -0.21 13.24 26.08
C TYR A 10 -0.26 12.18 24.96
N GLU A 11 -1.06 11.13 25.13
CA GLU A 11 -1.24 10.08 24.12
C GLU A 11 -1.84 10.63 22.82
N ILE A 12 -2.90 11.44 22.90
CA ILE A 12 -3.49 12.10 21.74
C ILE A 12 -2.46 13.02 21.07
N GLY A 13 -1.76 13.85 21.83
CA GLY A 13 -0.75 14.77 21.31
C GLY A 13 0.38 14.03 20.59
N ASN A 14 0.88 12.93 21.17
CA ASN A 14 1.91 12.09 20.56
C ASN A 14 1.41 11.42 19.26
N ALA A 15 0.19 10.88 19.27
CA ALA A 15 -0.41 10.28 18.08
C ALA A 15 -0.57 11.31 16.93
N GLN A 16 -1.08 12.51 17.23
CA GLN A 16 -1.22 13.57 16.22
C GLN A 16 0.15 14.02 15.67
N PHE A 17 1.17 14.14 16.53
CA PHE A 17 2.51 14.48 16.09
C PHE A 17 3.07 13.47 15.09
N LEU A 18 2.95 12.17 15.39
CA LEU A 18 3.39 11.10 14.50
C LEU A 18 2.63 11.10 13.18
N ASN A 19 1.30 11.25 13.22
CA ASN A 19 0.47 11.26 12.01
C ASN A 19 0.81 12.44 11.09
N VAL A 20 1.02 13.64 11.66
CA VAL A 20 1.44 14.83 10.89
C VAL A 20 2.84 14.64 10.30
N SER A 21 3.77 14.07 11.05
CA SER A 21 5.13 13.76 10.57
C SER A 21 5.12 12.76 9.41
N GLN A 22 4.29 11.71 9.51
CA GLN A 22 4.08 10.73 8.45
C GLN A 22 3.43 11.38 7.21
N LEU A 23 2.45 12.26 7.40
CA LEU A 23 1.77 12.96 6.32
C LEU A 23 2.74 13.89 5.57
N LEU A 24 3.57 14.64 6.29
CA LEU A 24 4.59 15.51 5.68
C LEU A 24 5.60 14.69 4.86
N SER A 25 6.08 13.58 5.43
CA SER A 25 7.00 12.68 4.74
C SER A 25 6.38 12.09 3.47
N THR A 26 5.12 11.66 3.55
CA THR A 26 4.35 11.12 2.41
C THR A 26 4.15 12.19 1.34
N ALA A 27 3.81 13.42 1.71
CA ALA A 27 3.64 14.52 0.79
C ALA A 27 4.94 14.88 0.04
N CYS A 28 6.09 14.86 0.73
CA CYS A 28 7.39 15.04 0.10
C CYS A 28 7.70 13.93 -0.92
N LEU A 29 7.49 12.67 -0.53
CA LEU A 29 7.70 11.52 -1.43
C LEU A 29 6.73 11.52 -2.61
N TYR A 30 5.51 12.03 -2.43
CA TYR A 30 4.54 12.21 -3.49
C TYR A 30 5.02 13.16 -4.58
N GLY A 31 5.69 14.26 -4.21
CA GLY A 31 6.32 15.15 -5.19
C GLY A 31 7.34 14.41 -6.07
N SER A 32 8.22 13.61 -5.46
CA SER A 32 9.19 12.80 -6.19
C SER A 32 8.53 11.75 -7.08
N PHE A 33 7.48 11.08 -6.58
CA PHE A 33 6.72 10.09 -7.33
C PHE A 33 5.98 10.70 -8.54
N LEU A 34 5.41 11.90 -8.39
CA LEU A 34 4.75 12.62 -9.48
C LEU A 34 5.74 12.94 -10.60
N LEU A 35 6.92 13.48 -10.25
CA LEU A 35 7.98 13.74 -11.23
C LEU A 35 8.41 12.47 -11.96
N ALA A 36 8.64 11.37 -11.24
CA ALA A 36 9.02 10.09 -11.85
C ALA A 36 7.93 9.55 -12.79
N THR A 37 6.66 9.68 -12.39
CA THR A 37 5.49 9.28 -13.20
C THR A 37 5.41 10.12 -14.47
N SER A 38 5.56 11.45 -14.37
CA SER A 38 5.55 12.35 -15.53
C SER A 38 6.65 12.03 -16.53
N ILE A 39 7.89 11.80 -16.05
CA ILE A 39 9.02 11.40 -16.90
C ILE A 39 8.73 10.06 -17.59
N SER A 40 8.16 9.10 -16.86
CA SER A 40 7.84 7.79 -17.41
C SER A 40 6.76 7.84 -18.48
N ILE A 41 5.71 8.64 -18.27
CA ILE A 41 4.65 8.87 -19.26
C ILE A 41 5.21 9.58 -20.49
N TYR A 42 6.05 10.60 -20.33
CA TYR A 42 6.71 11.30 -21.45
C TYR A 42 7.56 10.33 -22.30
N TYR A 43 8.36 9.49 -21.64
CA TYR A 43 9.16 8.48 -22.33
C TYR A 43 8.30 7.43 -23.06
N LEU A 44 7.20 7.00 -22.46
CA LEU A 44 6.29 6.03 -23.09
C LEU A 44 5.52 6.64 -24.26
N SER A 45 5.12 7.91 -24.15
CA SER A 45 4.35 8.62 -25.18
C SER A 45 5.19 8.92 -26.43
N SER A 46 6.51 9.06 -26.26
CA SER A 46 7.46 9.27 -27.36
C SER A 46 7.92 7.96 -28.02
N SER A 47 7.49 6.79 -27.52
CA SER A 47 7.92 5.48 -27.98
C SER A 47 6.74 4.67 -28.53
N ASN A 48 6.97 3.80 -29.51
CA ASN A 48 5.98 2.79 -29.97
C ASN A 48 5.83 1.63 -28.96
N LYS A 49 5.88 1.92 -27.66
CA LYS A 49 5.82 0.93 -26.58
C LYS A 49 4.37 0.50 -26.31
N PRO A 50 4.16 -0.72 -25.79
CA PRO A 50 2.82 -1.24 -25.58
C PRO A 50 2.06 -0.40 -24.54
N GLN A 51 0.79 -0.08 -24.86
CA GLN A 51 -0.13 0.73 -24.04
C GLN A 51 -0.30 0.21 -22.60
N VAL A 52 -0.05 -1.08 -22.38
CA VAL A 52 -0.14 -1.74 -21.07
C VAL A 52 0.72 -1.02 -20.01
N TRP A 53 1.93 -0.56 -20.36
CA TRP A 53 2.81 0.13 -19.39
C TRP A 53 2.25 1.47 -18.93
N THR A 54 1.68 2.23 -19.87
CA THR A 54 1.03 3.49 -19.55
C THR A 54 -0.15 3.25 -18.61
N ILE A 55 -0.95 2.21 -18.87
CA ILE A 55 -2.06 1.83 -17.99
C ILE A 55 -1.55 1.45 -16.59
N CYS A 56 -0.53 0.60 -16.48
CA CYS A 56 0.02 0.21 -15.17
C CYS A 56 0.55 1.42 -14.38
N ILE A 57 1.25 2.35 -15.04
CA ILE A 57 1.75 3.58 -14.41
C ILE A 57 0.59 4.47 -13.96
N LEU A 58 -0.47 4.59 -14.77
CA LEU A 58 -1.66 5.37 -14.40
C LEU A 58 -2.41 4.76 -13.23
N ILE A 59 -2.56 3.43 -13.17
CA ILE A 59 -3.17 2.74 -12.02
C ILE A 59 -2.33 2.98 -10.77
N GLY A 60 -1.00 2.84 -10.85
CA GLY A 60 -0.10 3.17 -9.74
C GLY A 60 -0.26 4.62 -9.32
N PHE A 61 -0.30 5.56 -10.26
CA PHE A 61 -0.51 6.98 -9.96
C PHE A 61 -1.83 7.23 -9.23
N MET A 62 -2.93 6.65 -9.71
CA MET A 62 -4.24 6.78 -9.06
C MET A 62 -4.25 6.17 -7.66
N ALA A 63 -3.66 4.98 -7.48
CA ALA A 63 -3.55 4.33 -6.18
C ALA A 63 -2.77 5.19 -5.19
N PHE A 64 -1.60 5.70 -5.58
CA PHE A 64 -0.79 6.55 -4.69
C PHE A 64 -1.48 7.87 -4.35
N THR A 65 -2.21 8.45 -5.31
CA THR A 65 -3.02 9.64 -5.09
C THR A 65 -4.12 9.36 -4.06
N LEU A 66 -4.83 8.24 -4.20
CA LEU A 66 -5.87 7.81 -3.26
C LEU A 66 -5.31 7.56 -1.84
N TYR A 67 -4.11 6.99 -1.74
CA TYR A 67 -3.40 6.82 -0.47
C TYR A 67 -3.13 8.18 0.21
N LEU A 68 -2.61 9.15 -0.54
CA LEU A 68 -2.35 10.48 -0.01
C LEU A 68 -3.64 11.19 0.40
N THR A 69 -4.68 11.15 -0.43
CA THR A 69 -5.98 11.78 -0.13
C THR A 69 -6.63 11.18 1.11
N SER A 70 -6.69 9.85 1.22
CA SER A 70 -7.22 9.19 2.43
C SER A 70 -6.41 9.54 3.67
N SER A 71 -5.07 9.59 3.56
CA SER A 71 -4.20 10.00 4.67
C SER A 71 -4.50 11.42 5.15
N ILE A 72 -4.66 12.37 4.23
CA ILE A 72 -5.01 13.75 4.54
C ILE A 72 -6.35 13.81 5.27
N GLU A 73 -7.37 13.13 4.74
CA GLU A 73 -8.72 13.11 5.30
C GLU A 73 -8.78 12.51 6.71
N VAL A 74 -8.11 11.38 6.96
CA VAL A 74 -8.00 10.77 8.30
C VAL A 74 -7.38 11.77 9.27
N ASN A 75 -6.24 12.37 8.91
CA ASN A 75 -5.52 13.32 9.74
C ASN A 75 -6.36 14.57 10.07
N LEU A 76 -6.99 15.17 9.06
CA LEU A 76 -7.80 16.38 9.24
C LEU A 76 -8.99 16.11 10.15
N LYS A 77 -9.69 14.98 9.97
CA LYS A 77 -10.82 14.61 10.82
C LYS A 77 -10.41 14.31 12.25
N LEU A 78 -9.28 13.61 12.45
CA LEU A 78 -8.75 13.35 13.78
C LEU A 78 -8.43 14.66 14.51
N ILE A 79 -7.72 15.59 13.86
CA ILE A 79 -7.40 16.90 14.44
C ILE A 79 -8.68 17.70 14.72
N PHE A 80 -9.61 17.75 13.76
CA PHE A 80 -10.85 18.50 13.91
C PHE A 80 -11.69 17.99 15.09
N HIS A 81 -11.93 16.68 15.16
CA HIS A 81 -12.77 16.11 16.22
C HIS A 81 -12.06 16.04 17.58
N SER A 82 -10.75 15.80 17.62
CA SER A 82 -10.01 15.67 18.89
C SER A 82 -9.61 17.01 19.49
N CYS A 83 -9.37 18.04 18.67
CA CYS A 83 -8.80 19.31 19.13
C CYS A 83 -9.73 20.51 18.95
N MET A 84 -10.65 20.48 17.96
CA MET A 84 -11.47 21.66 17.61
C MET A 84 -12.94 21.52 18.02
N ASN A 85 -13.49 20.31 18.00
CA ASN A 85 -14.91 20.09 18.30
C ASN A 85 -15.15 19.77 19.77
N SER A 86 -15.34 20.81 20.60
CA SER A 86 -15.69 20.63 22.00
C SER A 86 -17.18 20.29 22.16
N THR A 87 -17.50 19.00 22.24
CA THR A 87 -18.89 18.51 22.38
C THR A 87 -19.47 18.66 23.80
N GLY A 88 -18.72 19.21 24.76
CA GLY A 88 -19.13 19.29 26.17
C GLY A 88 -19.26 17.93 26.89
N GLN A 89 -19.16 16.81 26.17
CA GLN A 89 -19.28 15.44 26.66
C GLN A 89 -17.96 14.86 27.22
N GLY A 90 -16.92 15.68 27.33
CA GLY A 90 -15.59 15.27 27.78
C GLY A 90 -14.71 14.69 26.67
N LEU A 91 -13.46 14.39 27.03
CA LEU A 91 -12.41 13.98 26.07
C LEU A 91 -12.66 12.60 25.44
N ILE A 92 -13.20 11.66 26.22
CA ILE A 92 -13.45 10.28 25.78
C ILE A 92 -14.50 10.26 24.67
N ALA A 93 -15.62 10.95 24.87
CA ALA A 93 -16.66 11.05 23.85
C ALA A 93 -16.17 11.72 22.56
N GLN A 94 -15.23 12.67 22.66
CA GLN A 94 -14.61 13.29 21.47
C GLN A 94 -13.71 12.31 20.72
N ALA A 95 -12.92 11.50 21.44
CA ALA A 95 -12.08 10.47 20.85
C ALA A 95 -12.92 9.41 20.12
N GLU A 96 -14.03 8.95 20.71
CA GLU A 96 -14.95 8.00 20.07
C GLU A 96 -15.61 8.58 18.81
N LEU A 97 -16.01 9.87 18.85
CA LEU A 97 -16.55 10.56 17.67
C LEU A 97 -15.49 10.71 16.56
N ALA A 98 -14.25 11.01 16.93
CA ALA A 98 -13.13 11.11 16.00
C ALA A 98 -12.89 9.76 15.32
N ASP A 99 -12.81 8.67 16.08
CA ASP A 99 -12.61 7.30 15.57
C ASP A 99 -13.73 6.90 14.60
N LYS A 100 -14.98 7.12 14.99
CA LYS A 100 -16.14 6.86 14.13
C LYS A 100 -16.10 7.67 12.83
N SER A 101 -15.60 8.90 12.86
CA SER A 101 -15.55 9.79 11.69
C SER A 101 -14.52 9.36 10.64
N VAL A 102 -13.50 8.59 11.05
CA VAL A 102 -12.41 8.13 10.18
C VAL A 102 -12.56 6.70 9.69
N LYS A 103 -13.47 5.90 10.27
CA LYS A 103 -13.65 4.47 9.91
C LYS A 103 -13.65 4.19 8.40
N ILE A 104 -14.50 4.89 7.64
CA ILE A 104 -14.59 4.72 6.17
C ILE A 104 -13.26 5.06 5.48
N TRP A 105 -12.56 6.09 5.95
CA TRP A 105 -11.29 6.49 5.35
C TRP A 105 -10.17 5.52 5.68
N ASN A 106 -10.18 4.90 6.86
CA ASN A 106 -9.23 3.84 7.21
C ASN A 106 -9.43 2.61 6.32
N GLU A 107 -10.67 2.22 6.02
CA GLU A 107 -10.96 1.14 5.05
C GLU A 107 -10.43 1.49 3.65
N VAL A 108 -10.64 2.73 3.19
CA VAL A 108 -10.12 3.20 1.89
C VAL A 108 -8.59 3.32 1.88
N HIS A 109 -7.96 3.58 3.03
CA HIS A 109 -6.52 3.81 3.15
C HIS A 109 -5.68 2.56 2.85
N GLY A 110 -6.17 1.36 3.17
CA GLY A 110 -5.47 0.10 2.92
C GLY A 110 -5.42 -0.31 1.44
N LEU A 111 -6.50 -0.05 0.69
CA LEU A 111 -6.67 -0.52 -0.69
C LEU A 111 -5.57 -0.07 -1.67
N PRO A 112 -5.08 1.19 -1.65
CA PRO A 112 -3.93 1.62 -2.43
C PRO A 112 -2.66 0.79 -2.24
N LEU A 113 -2.36 0.38 -1.00
CA LEU A 113 -1.15 -0.38 -0.68
C LEU A 113 -1.19 -1.74 -1.37
N THR A 114 -2.33 -2.42 -1.29
CA THR A 114 -2.53 -3.72 -1.96
C THR A 114 -2.45 -3.58 -3.47
N ILE A 115 -3.03 -2.54 -4.08
CA ILE A 115 -2.90 -2.31 -5.53
C ILE A 115 -1.43 -2.16 -5.92
N MET A 116 -0.66 -1.40 -5.13
CA MET A 116 0.77 -1.19 -5.39
C MET A 116 1.59 -2.47 -5.25
N LEU A 117 1.30 -3.30 -4.24
CA LEU A 117 1.94 -4.60 -4.06
C LEU A 117 1.64 -5.52 -5.24
N VAL A 118 0.36 -5.70 -5.61
CA VAL A 118 -0.02 -6.51 -6.79
C VAL A 118 0.65 -5.99 -8.06
N LEU A 119 0.68 -4.68 -8.29
CA LEU A 119 1.33 -4.10 -9.47
C LEU A 119 2.82 -4.38 -9.48
N SER A 120 3.51 -4.18 -8.35
CA SER A 120 4.94 -4.46 -8.21
C SER A 120 5.23 -5.93 -8.55
N ASP A 121 4.50 -6.85 -7.93
CA ASP A 121 4.69 -8.29 -8.10
C ASP A 121 4.40 -8.74 -9.54
N SER A 122 3.38 -8.13 -10.16
CA SER A 122 3.05 -8.35 -11.57
C SER A 122 4.18 -7.94 -12.50
N ILE A 123 4.83 -6.79 -12.25
CA ILE A 123 5.93 -6.28 -13.07
C ILE A 123 7.13 -7.22 -12.97
N VAL A 124 7.50 -7.65 -11.75
CA VAL A 124 8.63 -8.57 -11.53
C VAL A 124 8.36 -9.93 -12.19
N THR A 125 7.15 -10.48 -11.98
CA THR A 125 6.71 -11.74 -12.61
C THR A 125 6.71 -11.66 -14.14
N TRP A 126 6.22 -10.56 -14.71
CA TRP A 126 6.23 -10.33 -16.15
C TRP A 126 7.66 -10.34 -16.71
N ARG A 127 8.61 -9.68 -16.03
CA ARG A 127 10.02 -9.67 -16.44
C ARG A 127 10.62 -11.07 -16.45
N ALA A 128 10.35 -11.87 -15.42
CA ALA A 128 10.81 -13.26 -15.37
C ALA A 128 10.17 -14.11 -16.48
N CYS A 129 8.86 -13.96 -16.72
CA CYS A 129 8.17 -14.67 -17.80
C CYS A 129 8.79 -14.39 -19.19
N ILE A 130 9.26 -13.17 -19.43
CA ILE A 130 9.93 -12.82 -20.70
C ILE A 130 11.31 -13.48 -20.83
N MET A 131 12.04 -13.65 -19.73
CA MET A 131 13.36 -14.29 -19.75
C MET A 131 13.28 -15.80 -19.97
N TRP A 132 12.20 -16.44 -19.51
CA TRP A 132 11.97 -17.88 -19.58
C TRP A 132 10.98 -18.26 -20.70
N LYS A 133 11.09 -17.63 -21.87
CA LYS A 133 10.18 -17.87 -23.01
C LYS A 133 10.21 -19.30 -23.53
N ALA A 134 11.34 -20.01 -23.42
CA ALA A 134 11.50 -21.35 -23.96
C ALA A 134 10.97 -22.44 -23.00
N GLU A 135 11.01 -22.17 -21.69
CA GLU A 135 10.71 -23.15 -20.65
C GLU A 135 9.29 -22.96 -20.08
N ASN A 136 8.28 -23.53 -20.77
CA ASN A 136 6.87 -23.43 -20.38
C ASN A 136 6.57 -23.82 -18.92
N ARG A 137 7.36 -24.73 -18.33
CA ARG A 137 7.21 -25.17 -16.93
C ARG A 137 7.51 -24.04 -15.94
N VAL A 138 8.60 -23.31 -16.15
CA VAL A 138 9.01 -22.20 -15.25
C VAL A 138 8.01 -21.06 -15.35
N ARG A 139 7.58 -20.73 -16.57
CA ARG A 139 6.53 -19.74 -16.80
C ARG A 139 5.20 -20.13 -16.13
N GLY A 140 4.80 -21.40 -16.22
CA GLY A 140 3.61 -21.89 -15.53
C GLY A 140 3.71 -21.73 -14.02
N ALA A 141 4.84 -22.09 -13.42
CA ALA A 141 5.09 -21.92 -11.98
C ALA A 141 5.02 -20.44 -11.54
N LEU A 142 5.61 -19.53 -12.32
CA LEU A 142 5.56 -18.08 -12.05
C LEU A 142 4.13 -17.52 -12.10
N ILE A 143 3.33 -17.96 -13.07
CA ILE A 143 1.92 -17.54 -13.18
C ILE A 143 1.13 -18.05 -11.96
N VAL A 144 1.30 -19.32 -11.58
CA VAL A 144 0.62 -19.90 -10.40
C VAL A 144 1.01 -19.16 -9.12
N LEU A 145 2.30 -18.84 -8.96
CA LEU A 145 2.81 -18.07 -7.81
C LEU A 145 2.15 -16.69 -7.73
N MET A 146 2.10 -15.97 -8.86
CA MET A 146 1.47 -14.65 -8.95
C MET A 146 -0.04 -14.71 -8.70
N THR A 147 -0.74 -15.71 -9.23
CA THR A 147 -2.17 -15.92 -8.96
C THR A 147 -2.42 -16.20 -7.48
N GLY A 148 -1.59 -17.04 -6.85
CA GLY A 148 -1.68 -17.32 -5.42
C GLY A 148 -1.49 -16.05 -4.57
N ASN A 149 -0.46 -15.27 -4.87
CA ASN A 149 -0.21 -14.00 -4.21
C ASN A 149 -1.37 -13.00 -4.37
N PHE A 150 -1.93 -12.90 -5.57
CA PHE A 150 -3.12 -12.07 -5.83
C PHE A 150 -4.33 -12.51 -4.99
N VAL A 151 -4.63 -13.81 -4.96
CA VAL A 151 -5.75 -14.35 -4.18
C VAL A 151 -5.58 -14.04 -2.69
N ILE A 152 -4.37 -14.20 -2.15
CA ILE A 152 -4.10 -13.92 -0.73
C ILE A 152 -4.32 -12.45 -0.41
N GLN A 153 -3.81 -11.55 -1.27
CA GLN A 153 -4.03 -10.11 -1.10
C GLN A 153 -5.52 -9.70 -1.18
N VAL A 154 -6.32 -10.37 -2.02
CA VAL A 154 -7.77 -10.14 -2.08
C VAL A 154 -8.46 -10.67 -0.82
N VAL A 155 -8.06 -11.85 -0.33
CA VAL A 155 -8.61 -12.43 0.91
C VAL A 155 -8.33 -11.51 2.09
N ASP A 156 -7.12 -10.94 2.16
CA ASP A 156 -6.70 -9.99 3.19
C ASP A 156 -7.65 -8.77 3.27
N ILE A 157 -7.83 -8.07 2.15
CA ILE A 157 -8.75 -6.91 2.06
C ILE A 157 -10.17 -7.28 2.50
N VAL A 158 -10.67 -8.42 2.02
CA VAL A 158 -12.04 -8.86 2.35
C VAL A 158 -12.15 -9.20 3.84
N TRP A 159 -11.11 -9.78 4.42
CA TRP A 159 -11.07 -10.12 5.84
C TRP A 159 -11.07 -8.87 6.72
N ASP A 160 -10.26 -7.87 6.37
CA ASP A 160 -10.21 -6.58 7.07
C ASP A 160 -11.54 -5.83 6.99
N SER A 161 -12.19 -5.87 5.81
CA SER A 161 -13.49 -5.21 5.60
C SER A 161 -14.62 -5.80 6.44
N LEU A 162 -14.49 -7.06 6.86
CA LEU A 162 -15.53 -7.76 7.62
C LEU A 162 -15.39 -7.60 9.14
N ASP A 163 -14.36 -6.88 9.63
CA ASP A 163 -14.08 -6.71 11.07
C ASP A 163 -14.01 -8.07 11.82
N LEU A 164 -13.72 -9.16 11.09
CA LEU A 164 -13.74 -10.54 11.58
C LEU A 164 -12.45 -10.83 12.36
N ALA A 165 -12.43 -10.36 13.61
CA ALA A 165 -11.44 -10.60 14.67
C ALA A 165 -10.10 -9.83 14.58
N ASN A 166 -9.98 -8.82 15.45
CA ASN A 166 -8.82 -7.93 15.64
C ASN A 166 -7.44 -8.60 15.79
N SER A 167 -7.36 -9.87 16.18
CA SER A 167 -6.08 -10.59 16.33
C SER A 167 -5.63 -11.33 15.06
N LEU A 168 -6.57 -11.67 14.17
CA LEU A 168 -6.29 -12.42 12.94
C LEU A 168 -5.90 -11.49 11.79
N SER A 169 -6.46 -10.28 11.72
CA SER A 169 -6.14 -9.25 10.71
C SER A 169 -4.64 -8.90 10.70
N LEU A 170 -4.04 -8.56 11.85
CA LEU A 170 -2.59 -8.29 11.95
C LEU A 170 -1.72 -9.48 11.45
N SER A 171 -2.19 -10.71 11.66
CA SER A 171 -1.46 -11.90 11.22
C SER A 171 -1.55 -12.10 9.70
N LEU A 172 -2.65 -11.68 9.07
CA LEU A 172 -2.87 -11.76 7.63
C LEU A 172 -2.12 -10.66 6.87
N ASP A 173 -2.08 -9.42 7.39
CA ASP A 173 -1.27 -8.33 6.85
C ASP A 173 0.22 -8.71 6.74
N ILE A 174 0.77 -9.27 7.82
CA ILE A 174 2.17 -9.70 7.86
C ILE A 174 2.37 -10.88 6.89
N LEU A 175 1.40 -11.78 6.78
CA LEU A 175 1.45 -12.91 5.87
C LEU A 175 1.39 -12.45 4.41
N SER A 176 0.52 -11.51 4.05
CA SER A 176 0.36 -10.99 2.70
C SER A 176 1.62 -10.26 2.25
N LEU A 177 2.19 -9.42 3.11
CA LEU A 177 3.51 -8.80 2.91
C LEU A 177 4.62 -9.84 2.76
N GLY A 178 4.64 -10.85 3.64
CA GLY A 178 5.64 -11.91 3.61
C GLY A 178 5.58 -12.74 2.33
N ILE A 179 4.39 -13.07 1.84
CA ILE A 179 4.20 -13.84 0.62
C ILE A 179 4.55 -13.03 -0.62
N SER A 180 4.20 -11.75 -0.67
CA SER A 180 4.64 -10.83 -1.72
C SER A 180 6.17 -10.75 -1.76
N LEU A 181 6.82 -10.63 -0.60
CA LEU A 181 8.29 -10.60 -0.50
C LEU A 181 8.92 -11.91 -1.00
N VAL A 182 8.40 -13.06 -0.57
CA VAL A 182 8.88 -14.38 -1.02
C VAL A 182 8.69 -14.54 -2.53
N THR A 183 7.54 -14.10 -3.05
CA THR A 183 7.23 -14.16 -4.49
C THR A 183 8.23 -13.33 -5.30
N ASN A 184 8.52 -12.11 -4.87
CA ASN A 184 9.52 -11.24 -5.51
C ASN A 184 10.94 -11.80 -5.38
N ALA A 185 11.30 -12.34 -4.22
CA ALA A 185 12.62 -12.93 -3.99
C ALA A 185 12.86 -14.14 -4.91
N LEU A 186 11.90 -15.06 -4.98
CA LEU A 186 11.96 -16.23 -5.87
C LEU A 186 12.03 -15.81 -7.33
N THR A 187 11.20 -14.85 -7.73
CA THR A 187 11.18 -14.36 -9.12
C THR A 187 12.51 -13.69 -9.49
N THR A 188 13.06 -12.88 -8.60
CA THR A 188 14.39 -12.26 -8.77
C THR A 188 15.49 -13.32 -8.83
N PHE A 189 15.40 -14.35 -8.00
CA PHE A 189 16.33 -15.48 -8.03
C PHE A 189 16.30 -16.22 -9.38
N PHE A 190 15.11 -16.49 -9.94
CA PHE A 190 14.98 -17.10 -11.27
C PHE A 190 15.54 -16.22 -12.38
N ILE A 191 15.39 -14.89 -12.28
CA ILE A 191 16.02 -13.94 -13.20
C ILE A 191 17.55 -14.06 -13.10
N GLY A 192 18.10 -14.10 -11.88
CA GLY A 192 19.53 -14.26 -11.63
C GLY A 192 20.09 -15.58 -12.17
N LEU A 193 19.40 -16.70 -11.95
CA LEU A 193 19.80 -18.01 -12.49
C LEU A 193 19.85 -18.01 -14.01
N LYS A 194 18.85 -17.42 -14.69
CA LYS A 194 18.85 -17.34 -16.16
C LYS A 194 20.02 -16.49 -16.65
N ALA A 195 20.24 -15.32 -16.04
CA ALA A 195 21.35 -14.43 -16.37
C ALA A 195 22.71 -15.13 -16.21
N TRP A 196 22.89 -15.90 -15.13
CA TRP A 196 24.09 -16.69 -14.90
C TRP A 196 24.28 -17.78 -15.96
N SER A 197 23.23 -18.55 -16.26
CA SER A 197 23.29 -19.63 -17.26
C SER A 197 23.64 -19.12 -18.66
N GLY A 198 23.20 -17.91 -19.02
CA GLY A 198 23.51 -17.28 -20.31
C GLY A 198 24.90 -16.66 -20.39
N TRP A 199 25.62 -16.54 -19.27
CA TRP A 199 26.96 -15.96 -19.22
C TRP A 199 28.08 -16.99 -19.41
N PHE A 200 27.76 -18.28 -19.24
CA PHE A 200 28.70 -19.40 -19.41
C PHE A 200 28.52 -20.16 -20.73
N HIS A 201 27.84 -19.56 -21.71
CA HIS A 201 27.75 -19.99 -23.10
C HIS A 201 28.20 -18.85 -24.02
#